data_AF-A0AAX3LS71-F1
#
_entry.id   AF-A0AAX3LS71-F1
#
_cell.length_a   1.000
_cell.length_b   1.000
_cell.length_c   1.000
_cell.angle_alpha   90.00
_cell.angle_beta   90.00
_cell.angle_gamma   90.00
#
_symmetry.space_group_name_H-M   'P 1'
#
loop_
_entity.id
_entity.type
_entity.pdbx_description
1 polymer ?
#
loop_
_entity_poly.entity_id
_entity_poly.type
_entity_poly.pdbx_seq_one_letter_code
_entity_poly.pdbx_strand_id
1 'polypeptide(L)' 'MPRYAITETAGRFVAGQTNTGVGAVLELTEKQAEHEVRLGSLRALDVKPATKAAKSEKAAAKPDAPEAKE' A
#
# COMPACT_ATOMS: atom_id res chain seq x y z
N MET A 1 -8.17 -8.96 -17.17
CA MET A 1 -7.36 -7.89 -16.55
C MET A 1 -7.13 -8.30 -15.09
N PRO A 2 -5.88 -8.28 -14.61
CA PRO A 2 -5.58 -8.72 -13.25
C PRO A 2 -6.16 -7.75 -12.20
N ARG A 3 -6.59 -8.33 -11.08
CA ARG A 3 -7.21 -7.63 -9.95
C ARG A 3 -6.19 -7.40 -8.85
N TYR A 4 -6.20 -6.20 -8.29
CA TYR A 4 -5.30 -5.79 -7.22
C TYR A 4 -6.08 -5.14 -6.08
N ALA A 5 -5.76 -5.49 -4.84
CA ALA A 5 -6.31 -4.85 -3.66
C ALA A 5 -5.39 -3.73 -3.16
N ILE A 6 -5.97 -2.59 -2.79
CA ILE A 6 -5.28 -1.49 -2.10
C ILE A 6 -4.90 -1.93 -0.69
N THR A 7 -3.67 -1.63 -0.28
CA THR A 7 -3.12 -1.96 1.05
C THR A 7 -3.05 -0.71 1.95
N GLU A 8 -2.76 -0.91 3.24
CA GLU A 8 -2.58 0.17 4.22
C GLU A 8 -1.34 1.04 3.95
N THR A 9 -0.38 0.52 3.19
CA THR A 9 0.82 1.25 2.76
C THR A 9 0.57 2.09 1.50
N ALA A 10 -0.60 1.96 0.88
CA ALA A 10 -0.96 2.73 -0.30
C ALA A 10 -1.10 4.22 0.03
N GLY A 11 -0.47 5.05 -0.79
CA GLY A 11 -0.62 6.50 -0.70
C GLY A 11 -2.01 6.98 -1.09
N ARG A 12 -2.22 8.31 -1.05
CA ARG A 12 -3.48 8.96 -1.44
C ARG A 12 -3.90 8.69 -2.90
N PHE A 13 -2.94 8.31 -3.73
CA PHE A 13 -3.15 7.92 -5.13
C PHE A 13 -2.47 6.59 -5.40
N VAL A 14 -3.11 5.74 -6.19
CA VAL A 14 -2.64 4.40 -6.55
C VAL A 14 -2.77 4.26 -8.07
N ALA A 15 -1.65 3.99 -8.76
CA ALA A 15 -1.61 3.84 -10.22
C ALA A 15 -2.28 5.00 -11.02
N GLY A 16 -2.23 6.23 -10.48
CA GLY A 16 -2.87 7.41 -11.09
C GLY A 16 -4.37 7.57 -10.80
N GLN A 17 -4.96 6.70 -9.99
CA GLN A 17 -6.33 6.81 -9.48
C GLN A 17 -6.35 7.28 -8.03
N THR A 18 -7.48 7.88 -7.63
CA THR A 18 -7.70 8.27 -6.23
C THR A 18 -7.87 7.00 -5.40
N ASN A 19 -7.12 6.90 -4.30
CA ASN A 19 -7.26 5.78 -3.37
C ASN A 19 -8.63 5.85 -2.67
N THR A 20 -9.45 4.81 -2.88
CA THR A 20 -10.81 4.67 -2.30
C THR A 20 -10.81 3.99 -0.93
N GLY A 21 -9.68 3.49 -0.47
CA GLY A 21 -9.51 2.84 0.82
C GLY A 21 -8.88 1.46 0.71
N VAL A 22 -8.33 1.00 1.84
CA VAL A 22 -7.72 -0.32 1.99
C VAL A 22 -8.76 -1.42 1.73
N GLY A 23 -8.38 -2.44 0.97
CA GLY A 23 -9.27 -3.53 0.59
C GLY A 23 -10.13 -3.25 -0.64
N ALA A 24 -10.12 -2.02 -1.17
CA ALA A 24 -10.73 -1.73 -2.46
C ALA A 24 -9.99 -2.49 -3.57
N VAL A 25 -10.74 -3.07 -4.49
CA VAL A 25 -10.19 -3.84 -5.62
C VAL A 25 -10.18 -2.96 -6.87
N LEU A 26 -9.02 -2.87 -7.50
CA LEU A 26 -8.79 -2.18 -8.76
C LEU A 26 -8.38 -3.18 -9.83
N GLU A 27 -8.99 -3.05 -11.01
CA GLU A 27 -8.59 -3.76 -12.21
C GLU A 27 -7.55 -2.92 -12.95
N LEU A 28 -6.28 -3.32 -12.83
CA LEU A 28 -5.15 -2.59 -13.40
C LEU A 28 -4.37 -3.50 -14.35
N THR A 29 -3.64 -2.89 -15.27
CA THR A 29 -2.70 -3.64 -16.11
C THR A 29 -1.46 -4.04 -15.29
N GLU A 30 -0.80 -5.15 -15.65
CA GLU A 30 0.44 -5.58 -14.98
C GLU A 30 1.49 -4.47 -14.92
N LYS A 31 1.67 -3.71 -16.00
CA LYS A 31 2.63 -2.60 -16.03
C LYS A 31 2.30 -1.49 -15.04
N GLN A 32 1.02 -1.19 -14.83
CA GLN A 32 0.60 -0.18 -13.84
C GLN A 32 0.75 -0.71 -12.42
N ALA A 33 0.35 -1.96 -12.21
CA ALA A 33 0.37 -2.56 -10.89
C ALA A 33 1.77 -2.98 -10.44
N GLU A 34 2.70 -3.31 -11.34
CA GLU A 34 4.07 -3.72 -10.99
C GLU A 34 4.75 -2.71 -10.07
N HIS A 35 4.64 -1.42 -10.39
CA HIS A 35 5.23 -0.34 -9.60
C HIS A 35 4.57 -0.25 -8.22
N GLU A 36 3.24 -0.27 -8.16
CA GLU A 36 2.47 -0.18 -6.92
C GLU A 36 2.61 -1.42 -6.03
N VAL A 37 2.66 -2.62 -6.62
CA VAL A 37 2.90 -3.89 -5.92
C VAL A 37 4.32 -3.91 -5.36
N ARG A 38 5.30 -3.39 -6.12
CA ARG A 38 6.69 -3.28 -5.66
C ARG A 38 6.85 -2.26 -4.53
N LEU A 39 6.07 -1.17 -4.55
CA LEU A 39 5.99 -0.21 -3.46
C LEU A 39 5.19 -0.74 -2.26
N GLY A 40 4.42 -1.82 -2.43
CA GLY A 40 3.55 -2.40 -1.42
C GLY A 40 2.16 -1.75 -1.36
N SER A 41 1.87 -0.71 -2.15
CA SER A 41 0.55 -0.05 -2.27
C SER A 41 -0.56 -0.96 -2.80
N LEU A 42 -0.21 -1.98 -3.59
CA LEU A 42 -1.16 -2.93 -4.15
C LEU A 42 -0.78 -4.38 -3.85
N ARG A 43 -1.80 -5.23 -3.73
CA ARG A 43 -1.67 -6.68 -3.60
C ARG A 43 -2.40 -7.37 -4.74
N ALA A 44 -1.70 -8.19 -5.51
CA ALA A 44 -2.31 -8.98 -6.57
C ALA A 44 -3.28 -10.05 -5.98
N LEU A 45 -4.50 -10.10 -6.49
CA LEU A 45 -5.54 -11.06 -6.09
C LEU A 45 -5.71 -12.20 -7.09
N ASP A 46 -5.47 -11.94 -8.38
CA ASP A 46 -5.75 -12.90 -9.46
C ASP A 46 -4.63 -13.94 -9.65
N VAL A 47 -3.43 -13.65 -9.14
CA VAL A 47 -2.31 -14.61 -9.08
C VAL A 47 -2.27 -15.20 -7.67
N LYS A 48 -2.50 -16.51 -7.56
CA LYS A 48 -2.38 -17.28 -6.31
C LYS A 48 -1.08 -16.85 -5.60
N PRO A 49 -1.16 -16.36 -4.35
CA PRO A 49 -0.08 -15.58 -3.76
C PRO A 49 1.16 -16.45 -3.58
N ALA A 50 2.16 -16.26 -4.46
CA ALA A 50 3.51 -16.63 -4.15
C ALA A 50 3.99 -15.65 -3.07
N THR A 51 3.86 -16.08 -1.82
CA THR A 51 4.61 -15.65 -0.64
C THR A 51 5.66 -14.58 -0.92
N LYS A 52 5.37 -13.35 -0.47
CA LYS A 52 6.32 -12.50 0.24
C LYS A 52 5.54 -11.46 1.02
N ALA A 53 5.11 -11.89 2.20
CA ALA A 53 4.99 -10.97 3.32
C ALA A 53 6.38 -10.34 3.56
N ALA A 54 6.61 -9.14 3.03
CA ALA A 54 7.53 -8.18 3.62
C ALA A 54 6.61 -7.21 4.40
N LYS A 55 6.12 -7.66 5.55
CA LYS A 55 6.72 -7.38 6.85
C LYS A 55 6.60 -5.90 7.17
N SER A 56 5.56 -5.61 7.94
CA SER A 56 5.44 -4.50 8.87
C SER A 56 6.79 -4.06 9.42
N GLU A 57 7.17 -2.82 9.12
CA GLU A 57 8.09 -1.99 9.89
C GLU A 57 7.67 -0.55 9.51
N LYS A 58 7.10 0.31 10.35
CA LYS A 58 7.11 0.41 11.81
C LYS A 58 6.00 1.40 12.19
N ALA A 59 4.94 0.91 12.83
CA ALA A 59 4.17 1.76 13.72
C ALA A 59 5.00 1.92 15.01
N ALA A 60 5.71 3.03 15.15
CA ALA A 60 6.07 3.67 16.43
C ALA A 60 7.11 4.78 16.20
N ALA A 61 6.64 6.01 16.07
CA ALA A 61 7.25 7.14 16.75
C ALA A 61 6.16 8.18 16.99
N LYS A 62 5.81 8.35 18.26
CA LYS A 62 4.89 9.36 18.80
C LYS A 62 5.37 10.76 18.39
N PRO A 63 4.47 11.76 18.28
CA PRO A 63 4.85 13.14 18.01
C PRO A 63 5.69 13.67 19.17
N ASP A 64 6.91 14.08 18.88
CA ASP A 64 7.77 14.81 19.83
C ASP A 64 7.42 16.31 19.72
N ALA A 65 6.77 16.83 20.75
CA ALA A 65 6.62 18.26 21.04
C ALA A 65 6.32 18.42 22.54
N PRO A 66 6.70 19.54 23.17
CA PRO A 66 8.06 20.00 23.43
C PRO A 66 8.35 19.94 24.95
N GLU A 67 9.56 19.57 25.36
CA GLU A 67 9.96 19.66 26.77
C GLU A 67 10.15 21.13 27.16
N ALA A 68 9.24 21.61 28.02
CA ALA A 68 9.37 22.86 28.74
C ALA A 68 10.62 22.82 29.63
N LYS A 69 11.44 23.88 29.56
CA LYS A 69 12.50 24.12 30.54
C LYS A 69 12.11 25.34 31.38
N GLU A 70 12.03 25.08 32.68
CA GLU A 70 11.91 26.01 33.80
C GLU A 70 13.10 26.97 33.88
#